data_AF-D0UVF0-F1
#
_entry.id   AF-D0UVF0-F1
#
_cell.length_a   1.000
_cell.length_b   1.000
_cell.length_c   1.000
_cell.angle_alpha   90.00
_cell.angle_beta   90.00
_cell.angle_gamma   90.00
#
_symmetry.space_group_name_H-M   'P 1'
#
loop_
_entity.id
_entity.type
_entity.pdbx_description
1 polymer ?
#
loop_
_entity_poly.entity_id
_entity_poly.type
_entity_poly.pdbx_seq_one_letter_code
_entity_poly.pdbx_strand_id
1 'polypeptide(L)'
;PFFLGNDHYASDPRFRSILMPKNVGKGKAQIVAIRESSLKLALNIDSDTTIAPDVVTKLALKMPRPAVGAAMGQLKASNRSDTWLTRFIDMESWHGSNEKEPQKSI
;
A
#
# COMPACT_ATOMS: atom_id res chain seq x y z
N PRO A 1 14.92 -19.74 -12.71
CA PRO A 1 14.91 -19.13 -11.36
C PRO A 1 15.60 -17.77 -11.38
N PHE A 2 14.82 -16.69 -11.51
CA PHE A 2 15.35 -15.32 -11.50
C PHE A 2 15.07 -14.73 -10.12
N PHE A 3 16.06 -14.81 -9.23
CA PHE A 3 16.08 -14.05 -7.98
C PHE A 3 16.81 -12.75 -8.28
N LEU A 4 16.07 -11.65 -8.45
CA LEU A 4 16.62 -10.30 -8.41
C LEU A 4 15.97 -9.60 -7.22
N GLY A 5 16.66 -9.63 -6.09
CA GLY A 5 16.28 -8.93 -4.87
C GLY A 5 17.43 -9.04 -3.88
N ASN A 6 18.12 -7.94 -3.66
CA ASN A 6 19.23 -7.80 -2.71
C ASN A 6 18.81 -8.36 -1.32
N ASP A 7 19.56 -9.32 -0.77
CA ASP A 7 19.25 -10.06 0.48
C ASP A 7 19.28 -9.19 1.75
N HIS A 8 19.45 -7.87 1.63
CA HIS A 8 19.66 -6.92 2.72
C HIS A 8 18.59 -6.96 3.82
N TYR A 9 17.34 -7.29 3.48
CA TYR A 9 16.23 -7.36 4.44
C TYR A 9 15.73 -8.79 4.68
N ALA A 10 16.24 -9.78 3.95
CA ALA A 10 15.80 -11.17 4.07
C ALA A 10 16.08 -11.75 5.47
N SER A 11 17.12 -11.25 6.13
CA SER A 11 17.52 -11.67 7.49
C SER A 11 17.01 -10.74 8.60
N ASP A 12 16.35 -9.61 8.27
CA ASP A 12 15.84 -8.70 9.29
C ASP A 12 14.52 -9.24 9.88
N PRO A 13 14.45 -9.52 11.20
CA PRO A 13 13.27 -10.12 11.81
C PRO A 13 12.02 -9.22 11.77
N ARG A 14 12.16 -7.93 11.46
CA ARG A 14 11.04 -7.01 11.25
C ARG A 14 10.34 -7.25 9.91
N PHE A 15 10.98 -7.96 8.99
CA PHE A 15 10.44 -8.29 7.67
C PHE A 15 10.09 -9.78 7.63
N ARG A 16 8.88 -10.07 7.15
CA ARG A 16 8.41 -11.43 6.92
C ARG A 16 7.96 -11.58 5.47
N SER A 17 8.66 -12.40 4.72
CA SER A 17 8.33 -12.73 3.33
C SER A 17 7.45 -13.96 3.27
N ILE A 18 6.29 -13.86 2.60
CA ILE A 18 5.37 -14.97 2.39
C ILE A 18 5.34 -15.30 0.90
N LEU A 19 5.95 -16.42 0.52
CA LEU A 19 5.93 -16.91 -0.86
C LEU A 19 4.81 -17.93 -1.04
N MET A 20 3.99 -17.75 -2.08
CA MET A 20 2.92 -18.68 -2.41
C MET A 20 3.41 -19.78 -3.38
N PRO A 21 2.95 -21.04 -3.22
CA PRO A 21 3.36 -22.15 -4.08
C PRO A 21 3.02 -21.96 -5.58
N LYS A 22 2.02 -21.11 -5.85
CA LYS A 22 1.60 -20.73 -7.21
C LYS A 22 1.11 -19.29 -7.21
N ASN A 23 1.05 -18.68 -8.39
CA ASN A 23 0.47 -17.35 -8.54
C ASN A 23 -1.04 -17.39 -8.19
N VAL A 24 -1.44 -16.66 -7.16
CA VAL A 24 -2.83 -16.55 -6.69
C VAL A 24 -3.46 -15.17 -6.95
N GLY A 25 -2.69 -14.24 -7.52
CA GLY A 25 -3.08 -12.83 -7.68
C GLY A 25 -2.95 -12.00 -6.39
N LYS A 26 -2.93 -10.68 -6.55
CA LYS A 26 -2.68 -9.69 -5.48
C LYS A 26 -3.64 -9.83 -4.30
N GLY A 27 -4.95 -9.85 -4.56
CA GLY A 27 -5.95 -9.89 -3.49
C GLY A 27 -5.83 -11.13 -2.60
N LYS A 28 -5.61 -12.32 -3.18
CA LYS A 28 -5.44 -13.55 -2.39
C LYS A 28 -4.13 -13.56 -1.61
N ALA A 29 -3.04 -13.06 -2.19
CA ALA A 29 -1.76 -12.93 -1.49
C ALA A 29 -1.87 -11.99 -0.26
N GLN A 30 -2.57 -10.86 -0.42
CA GLN A 30 -2.80 -9.92 0.68
C GLN A 30 -3.68 -10.52 1.79
N ILE A 31 -4.73 -11.28 1.45
CA ILE A 31 -5.56 -11.97 2.44
C ILE A 31 -4.72 -12.95 3.27
N VAL A 32 -3.81 -13.69 2.63
CA VAL A 32 -2.89 -14.59 3.35
C VAL A 32 -1.99 -13.79 4.29
N ALA A 33 -1.39 -12.69 3.83
CA ALA A 33 -0.52 -11.84 4.66
C ALA A 33 -1.25 -11.27 5.89
N ILE A 34 -2.50 -10.84 5.73
CA ILE A 34 -3.32 -10.32 6.84
C ILE A 34 -3.65 -11.44 7.83
N ARG A 35 -4.05 -12.63 7.36
CA ARG A 35 -4.38 -13.78 8.23
C ARG A 35 -3.19 -14.29 9.03
N GLU A 36 -1.99 -14.16 8.48
CA GLU A 36 -0.73 -14.52 9.13
C GLU A 36 -0.21 -13.44 10.10
N SER A 37 -0.90 -12.31 10.21
CA SER A 37 -0.51 -11.16 11.02
C SER A 37 -1.40 -11.01 12.26
N SER A 38 -0.81 -10.54 13.37
CA SER A 38 -1.52 -10.16 14.59
C SER A 38 -1.71 -8.64 14.73
N LEU A 39 -1.43 -7.88 13.68
CA LEU A 39 -1.46 -6.42 13.69
C LEU A 39 -2.90 -5.88 13.69
N LYS A 40 -3.10 -4.78 14.42
CA LYS A 40 -4.39 -4.05 14.47
C LYS A 40 -4.57 -3.03 13.34
N LEU A 41 -3.48 -2.68 12.67
CA LEU A 41 -3.45 -1.75 11.55
C LEU A 41 -2.57 -2.33 10.46
N ALA A 42 -3.07 -2.34 9.23
CA ALA A 42 -2.33 -2.75 8.05
C ALA A 42 -2.16 -1.54 7.12
N LEU A 43 -0.93 -1.33 6.64
CA LEU A 43 -0.62 -0.37 5.59
C LEU A 43 -0.20 -1.15 4.35
N ASN A 44 -0.97 -1.02 3.28
CA ASN A 44 -0.64 -1.65 2.00
C ASN A 44 0.19 -0.71 1.14
N ILE A 45 1.35 -1.18 0.66
CA ILE A 45 2.30 -0.43 -0.16
C ILE A 45 2.68 -1.32 -1.35
N ASP A 46 2.58 -0.78 -2.56
CA ASP A 46 3.02 -1.51 -3.76
C ASP A 46 4.55 -1.50 -3.87
N SER A 47 5.14 -2.53 -4.48
CA SER A 47 6.60 -2.73 -4.50
C SER A 47 7.38 -1.64 -5.23
N ASP A 48 6.70 -0.86 -6.07
CA ASP A 48 7.21 0.28 -6.83
C ASP A 48 6.92 1.64 -6.15
N THR A 49 6.32 1.62 -4.95
CA THR A 49 5.94 2.84 -4.23
C THR A 49 7.02 3.27 -3.25
N THR A 50 7.47 4.52 -3.36
CA THR A 50 8.26 5.20 -2.32
C THR A 50 7.33 5.99 -1.41
N ILE A 51 7.53 5.89 -0.10
CA ILE A 51 6.70 6.56 0.90
C ILE A 51 7.38 7.79 1.50
N ALA A 52 6.59 8.83 1.82
CA ALA A 52 7.08 9.95 2.61
C ALA A 52 7.41 9.49 4.05
N PRO A 53 8.45 10.04 4.70
CA PRO A 53 8.88 9.59 6.03
C PRO A 53 7.78 9.67 7.11
N ASP A 54 6.83 10.59 6.96
CA ASP A 54 5.75 10.83 7.91
C ASP A 54 4.40 10.20 7.52
N VAL A 55 4.35 9.42 6.42
CA VAL A 55 3.07 8.90 5.91
C VAL A 55 2.41 7.94 6.90
N VAL A 56 3.21 7.10 7.58
CA VAL A 56 2.69 6.12 8.55
C VAL A 56 2.02 6.86 9.70
N THR A 57 2.70 7.88 10.25
CA THR A 57 2.17 8.73 11.32
C THR A 57 0.89 9.44 10.88
N LYS A 58 0.90 10.09 9.71
CA LYS A 58 -0.27 10.82 9.19
C LYS A 58 -1.48 9.92 8.96
N LEU A 59 -1.29 8.71 8.46
CA LEU A 59 -2.38 7.75 8.25
C LEU A 59 -2.87 7.16 9.57
N ALA A 60 -1.96 6.76 10.46
CA ALA A 60 -2.30 6.20 11.76
C ALA A 60 -3.12 7.19 12.62
N LEU A 61 -2.85 8.49 12.54
CA LEU A 61 -3.61 9.52 13.24
C LEU A 61 -5.08 9.65 12.80
N LYS A 62 -5.44 9.18 11.59
CA LYS A 62 -6.82 9.19 11.10
C LYS A 62 -7.65 7.99 11.59
N MET A 63 -6.98 6.89 11.94
CA MET A 63 -7.61 5.61 12.31
C MET A 63 -8.23 5.49 13.72
N PRO A 64 -7.98 6.36 14.73
CA PRO A 64 -8.60 6.21 16.06
C PRO A 64 -10.12 6.42 16.07
N ARG A 65 -10.68 7.04 15.02
CA ARG A 65 -12.12 7.29 14.92
C ARG A 65 -12.82 5.98 14.55
N PRO A 66 -13.74 5.45 15.37
CA PRO A 66 -14.39 4.16 15.09
C PRO A 66 -15.13 4.09 13.75
N ALA A 67 -15.55 5.23 13.21
CA ALA A 67 -16.20 5.35 11.90
C ALA A 67 -15.24 5.25 10.70
N VAL A 68 -13.92 5.27 10.93
CA VAL A 68 -12.91 5.26 9.85
C VAL A 68 -12.37 3.83 9.68
N GLY A 69 -12.86 3.14 8.64
CA GLY A 69 -12.40 1.79 8.29
C GLY A 69 -11.08 1.77 7.49
N ALA A 70 -10.72 2.87 6.83
CA ALA A 70 -9.48 3.02 6.07
C ALA A 70 -9.13 4.50 5.85
N ALA A 71 -7.83 4.77 5.70
CA ALA A 71 -7.32 6.07 5.26
C ALA A 71 -6.35 5.87 4.08
N MET A 72 -6.40 6.79 3.12
CA MET A 72 -5.51 6.78 1.95
C MET A 72 -4.72 8.09 1.89
N GLY A 73 -3.45 7.98 1.53
CA GLY A 73 -2.59 9.13 1.24
C GLY A 73 -2.64 9.47 -0.25
N GLN A 74 -2.19 10.68 -0.60
CA GLN A 74 -2.04 11.04 -2.00
C GLN A 74 -0.92 10.22 -2.64
N LEU A 75 -1.21 9.59 -3.77
CA LEU A 75 -0.23 8.93 -4.62
C LEU A 75 0.16 9.87 -5.76
N LYS A 76 1.45 9.88 -6.11
CA LYS A 76 1.98 10.62 -7.27
C LYS A 76 2.90 9.72 -8.07
N ALA A 77 2.74 9.71 -9.39
CA ALA A 77 3.69 9.02 -10.25
C ALA A 77 5.00 9.83 -10.28
N SER A 78 6.12 9.21 -9.89
CA SER A 78 7.42 9.88 -9.88
C SER A 78 7.88 10.29 -11.28
N ASN A 79 7.52 9.47 -12.28
CA ASN A 79 7.75 9.68 -13.70
C ASN A 79 6.54 10.31 -14.42
N ARG A 80 5.71 11.07 -13.69
CA ARG A 80 4.50 11.68 -14.27
C ARG A 80 4.79 12.60 -15.45
N SER A 81 6.01 13.08 -15.67
CA SER A 81 6.31 13.94 -16.82
C SER A 81 6.75 13.17 -18.06
N ASP A 82 6.98 11.87 -17.96
CA ASP A 82 7.65 11.09 -18.98
C ASP A 82 6.70 10.66 -20.10
N THR A 83 5.44 10.35 -19.77
CA THR A 83 4.45 9.85 -20.72
C THR A 83 3.06 10.38 -20.45
N TRP A 84 2.19 10.33 -21.46
CA TRP A 84 0.77 10.67 -21.29
C TRP A 84 0.07 9.74 -20.29
N LEU A 85 0.48 8.47 -20.22
CA LEU A 85 -0.11 7.47 -19.32
C LEU A 85 0.24 7.77 -17.85
N THR A 86 1.50 8.08 -17.55
CA THR A 86 1.94 8.40 -16.19
C THR A 86 1.38 9.73 -15.70
N ARG A 87 1.12 10.68 -16.61
CA ARG A 87 0.32 11.89 -16.32
C ARG A 87 -1.12 11.55 -15.94
N PHE A 88 -1.76 10.67 -16.69
CA PHE A 88 -3.15 10.26 -16.45
C PHE A 88 -3.30 9.55 -15.09
N ILE A 89 -2.39 8.61 -14.78
CA ILE A 89 -2.36 7.91 -13.49
C ILE A 89 -2.19 8.88 -12.30
N ASP A 90 -1.35 9.92 -12.46
CA ASP A 90 -1.16 10.96 -11.44
C ASP A 90 -2.44 11.78 -11.20
N MET A 91 -3.19 12.09 -12.28
CA MET A 91 -4.47 12.79 -12.20
C MET A 91 -5.57 11.96 -11.53
N GLU A 92 -5.71 10.67 -11.87
CA GLU A 92 -6.69 9.79 -11.23
C GLU A 92 -6.40 9.63 -9.73
N SER A 93 -5.13 9.47 -9.38
CA SER A 93 -4.68 9.40 -7.98
C SER A 93 -5.04 10.65 -7.19
N TRP A 94 -5.00 11.82 -7.84
CA TRP A 94 -5.41 13.09 -7.25
C TRP A 94 -6.93 13.14 -6.99
N HIS A 95 -7.76 12.77 -7.97
CA HIS A 95 -9.23 12.77 -7.80
C HIS A 95 -9.67 11.77 -6.74
N GLY A 96 -9.17 10.52 -6.79
CA GLY A 96 -9.54 9.47 -5.84
C GLY A 96 -9.05 9.69 -4.41
N SER A 97 -8.05 10.56 -4.19
CA SER A 97 -7.58 10.94 -2.85
C SER A 97 -8.34 12.14 -2.27
N ASN A 98 -8.88 13.01 -3.12
CA ASN A 98 -9.56 14.24 -2.71
C ASN A 98 -11.08 14.08 -2.56
N GLU A 99 -11.70 13.09 -3.21
CA GLU A 99 -13.15 12.87 -3.16
C GLU A 99 -13.61 11.94 -2.02
N LYS A 100 -12.70 11.37 -1.22
CA LYS A 100 -13.07 10.46 -0.13
C LYS A 100 -13.51 11.21 1.13
N GLU A 101 -14.72 11.75 1.10
CA GLU A 101 -15.61 11.82 2.27
C GLU A 101 -15.82 10.39 2.83
N PRO A 102 -16.00 10.20 4.15
CA PRO A 102 -16.16 8.86 4.72
C PRO A 102 -17.33 8.16 4.05
N GLN A 103 -17.04 7.09 3.33
CA GLN A 103 -18.03 6.21 2.71
C GLN A 103 -18.94 5.71 3.83
N LYS A 104 -20.17 6.21 3.86
CA LYS A 104 -21.19 5.77 4.82
C LYS A 104 -21.32 4.26 4.69
N SER A 105 -21.05 3.56 5.79
CA SER A 105 -21.33 2.15 5.97
C SER A 105 -22.79 1.87 5.63
N ILE A 106 -23.02 0.89 4.75
CA ILE A 106 -24.25 0.08 4.71
C ILE A 106 -24.00 -1.10 5.64
#